data_AF-A0A4Q3T9R8-F1
#
_entry.id   AF-A0A4Q3T9R8-F1
#
_cell.length_a   1.000
_cell.length_b   1.000
_cell.length_c   1.000
_cell.angle_alpha   90.00
_cell.angle_beta   90.00
_cell.angle_gamma   90.00
#
_symmetry.space_group_name_H-M   'P 1'
#
loop_
_entity.id
_entity.type
_entity.pdbx_description
1 polymer ?
#
loop_
_entity_poly.entity_id
_entity_poly.type
_entity_poly.pdbx_seq_one_letter_code
_entity_poly.pdbx_strand_id
1 'polypeptide(L)' 'TPIAKAWFKGGVDDPDLALLTVQIQHAEYWDMKESQMVQLFKMAKAAITGDGPNLKADHKEVQL' A
#
# COMPACT_ATOMS: atom_id res chain seq x y z
N THR A 1 19.47 13.49 2.51
CA THR A 1 18.51 13.81 3.61
C THR A 1 19.13 13.43 4.95
N PRO A 2 18.60 13.89 6.10
CA PRO A 2 19.13 13.51 7.42
C PRO A 2 19.21 11.99 7.65
N ILE A 3 18.24 11.24 7.12
CA ILE A 3 18.18 9.77 7.19
C ILE A 3 19.32 9.12 6.40
N ALA A 4 19.62 9.60 5.19
CA ALA A 4 20.70 9.04 4.36
C ALA A 4 22.09 9.24 4.97
N LYS A 5 22.33 10.36 5.67
CA LYS A 5 23.62 10.66 6.32
C LYS A 5 24.00 9.69 7.45
N ALA A 6 23.02 8.99 8.03
CA ALA A 6 23.28 7.97 9.04
C ALA A 6 23.98 6.73 8.47
N TRP A 7 23.78 6.47 7.17
CA TRP A 7 24.31 5.29 6.47
C TRP A 7 25.50 5.65 5.57
N PHE A 8 25.48 6.83 4.94
CA PHE A 8 26.54 7.32 4.04
C PHE A 8 27.20 8.57 4.64
N LYS A 9 28.25 8.33 5.44
CA LYS A 9 28.93 9.40 6.19
C LYS A 9 29.72 10.33 5.27
N GLY A 10 30.15 9.83 4.09
CA GLY A 10 30.80 10.62 3.04
C GLY A 10 29.85 11.56 2.30
N GLY A 11 28.53 11.46 2.56
CA GLY A 11 27.56 12.28 1.87
C GLY A 11 27.40 11.87 0.41
N VAL A 12 27.41 12.84 -0.51
CA VAL A 12 27.25 12.59 -1.94
C VAL A 12 28.46 11.93 -2.59
N ASP A 13 29.62 12.04 -1.94
CA ASP A 13 30.91 11.50 -2.39
C ASP A 13 31.24 10.15 -1.73
N ASP A 14 30.29 9.56 -0.99
CA ASP A 14 30.49 8.26 -0.35
C ASP A 14 30.65 7.16 -1.42
N PRO A 15 31.76 6.40 -1.44
CA PRO A 15 32.04 5.44 -2.50
C PRO A 15 31.02 4.29 -2.55
N ASP A 16 30.29 4.07 -1.47
CA ASP A 16 29.26 3.02 -1.37
C ASP A 16 27.85 3.56 -1.67
N LEU A 17 27.70 4.86 -2.02
CA LEU A 17 26.44 5.47 -2.39
C LEU A 17 26.11 5.25 -3.87
N ALA A 18 24.88 4.80 -4.14
CA ALA A 18 24.32 4.73 -5.48
C ALA A 18 22.91 5.32 -5.54
N LEU A 19 22.52 5.87 -6.69
CA LEU A 19 21.17 6.36 -6.96
C LEU A 19 20.43 5.39 -7.87
N LEU A 20 19.30 4.87 -7.40
CA LEU A 20 18.39 4.06 -8.20
C LEU A 20 17.22 4.92 -8.65
N THR A 21 16.88 4.87 -9.94
CA THR A 21 15.64 5.41 -10.49
C THR A 21 14.73 4.28 -10.88
N VAL A 22 13.50 4.29 -10.37
CA VAL A 22 12.45 3.32 -10.71
C VAL A 22 11.39 4.03 -11.53
N GLN A 23 11.17 3.57 -12.75
CA GLN A 23 10.07 4.03 -13.62
C GLN A 23 8.96 3.00 -13.55
N ILE A 24 7.81 3.40 -13.02
CA ILE A 24 6.65 2.53 -12.95
C ILE A 24 5.92 2.62 -14.29
N GLN A 25 5.71 1.48 -14.95
CA GLN A 25 4.99 1.41 -16.23
C GLN A 25 3.50 1.13 -16.02
N HIS A 26 3.18 0.45 -14.92
CA HIS A 26 1.84 -0.04 -14.62
C HIS A 26 1.67 -0.22 -13.11
N ALA A 27 0.48 0.10 -12.60
CA ALA A 27 0.11 -0.12 -11.20
C ALA A 27 -1.36 -0.52 -11.07
N GLU A 28 -1.62 -1.54 -10.25
CA GLU A 28 -2.96 -1.87 -9.76
C GLU A 28 -3.04 -1.48 -8.29
N TYR A 29 -4.13 -0.82 -7.89
CA TYR A 29 -4.42 -0.58 -6.49
C TYR A 29 -5.78 -1.13 -6.09
N TRP A 30 -5.82 -1.69 -4.89
CA TRP A 30 -7.05 -2.10 -4.21
C TRP A 30 -7.20 -1.25 -2.96
N ASP A 31 -8.15 -0.32 -2.98
CA ASP A 31 -8.47 0.52 -1.83
C ASP A 31 -9.63 -0.10 -1.05
N MET A 32 -9.32 -0.60 0.15
CA MET A 32 -10.35 -1.01 1.09
C MET A 32 -10.90 0.22 1.79
N LYS A 33 -11.94 0.82 1.18
CA LYS A 33 -12.60 2.03 1.69
C LYS A 33 -13.33 1.88 3.03
N GLU A 34 -13.45 0.65 3.52
CA GLU A 34 -14.20 0.34 4.73
C GLU A 34 -13.27 0.18 5.93
N SER A 35 -13.60 0.87 7.02
CA SER A 35 -12.90 0.69 8.29
C SER A 35 -13.05 -0.75 8.81
N GLN A 36 -12.06 -1.21 9.56
CA GLN A 36 -12.05 -2.58 10.13
C GLN A 36 -13.32 -2.88 10.94
N MET A 37 -13.90 -1.87 11.62
CA MET A 37 -15.15 -2.02 12.38
C MET A 37 -16.37 -2.28 11.49
N VAL A 38 -16.45 -1.60 10.33
CA VAL A 38 -17.53 -1.82 9.35
C VAL A 38 -17.41 -3.22 8.74
N GLN A 39 -16.18 -3.67 8.47
CA GLN A 39 -15.93 -5.03 7.98
C GLN A 39 -16.36 -6.09 9.01
N LEU A 40 -16.02 -5.90 10.29
CA LEU A 40 -16.43 -6.80 11.37
C LEU A 40 -17.96 -6.86 11.50
N PHE A 41 -18.65 -5.71 11.43
CA PHE A 41 -20.11 -5.67 11.48
C PHE A 41 -20.73 -6.44 10.29
N LYS A 42 -20.18 -6.28 9.08
CA LYS A 42 -20.64 -7.02 7.89
C LYS A 42 -20.40 -8.52 8.03
N MET A 43 -19.27 -8.94 8.60
CA MET A 43 -19.00 -10.35 8.89
C MET A 43 -19.98 -10.90 9.92
N ALA A 44 -20.26 -10.16 11.00
CA ALA A 44 -21.23 -10.57 12.00
C ALA A 44 -22.65 -10.68 11.42
N LYS A 45 -23.06 -9.71 10.59
CA LYS A 45 -24.34 -9.75 9.86
C LYS A 45 -24.41 -10.98 8.94
N ALA A 46 -23.37 -11.24 8.14
CA ALA A 46 -23.29 -12.39 7.25
C ALA A 46 -23.43 -13.73 7.99
N ALA A 47 -22.79 -13.87 9.16
CA ALA A 47 -22.90 -15.06 9.99
C ALA A 47 -24.34 -15.31 10.50
N ILE A 48 -25.13 -14.24 10.68
CA ILE A 48 -26.52 -14.32 11.15
C ILE A 48 -27.49 -14.54 9.97
N THR A 49 -27.29 -13.85 8.85
CA THR A 49 -28.23 -13.92 7.71
C THR A 49 -27.93 -15.08 6.76
N GLY A 50 -26.73 -15.67 6.82
CA GLY A 50 -26.28 -16.71 5.89
C GLY A 50 -25.85 -16.20 4.52
N ASP A 51 -26.01 -14.89 4.26
CA ASP A 51 -25.48 -14.24 3.05
C ASP A 51 -23.97 -14.02 3.19
N GLY A 52 -23.21 -14.19 2.10
CA GLY A 52 -21.77 -13.93 2.10
C GLY A 52 -21.42 -12.47 2.47
N PRO A 53 -20.30 -12.22 3.18
CA PRO A 53 -19.90 -10.86 3.54
C PRO A 53 -19.53 -10.06 2.29
N ASN A 54 -20.29 -8.99 2.01
CA ASN A 54 -20.02 -8.10 0.88
C ASN A 54 -18.94 -7.08 1.25
N LEU A 55 -17.69 -7.54 1.23
CA LEU A 55 -16.48 -6.74 1.39
C LEU A 55 -16.10 -6.21 0.00
N LYS A 56 -16.44 -4.95 -0.29
CA LYS A 56 -16.05 -4.31 -1.54
C LYS A 56 -14.74 -3.56 -1.31
N ALA A 57 -13.71 -3.93 -2.07
CA ALA A 57 -12.53 -3.09 -2.27
C ALA A 57 -12.67 -2.41 -3.64
N ASP A 58 -12.35 -1.13 -3.71
CA ASP A 58 -12.29 -0.42 -4.98
C ASP A 58 -11.00 -0.84 -5.68
N HIS A 59 -11.13 -1.49 -6.84
CA HIS A 59 -10.01 -1.86 -7.70
C HIS A 59 -9.87 -0.84 -8.83
N LYS A 60 -8.65 -0.39 -9.08
CA LYS A 60 -8.34 0.43 -10.26
C LYS A 60 -6.95 0.13 -10.79
N GLU A 61 -6.90 0.04 -12.10
CA GLU A 61 -5.70 -0.13 -12.92
C GLU A 61 -5.25 1.24 -13.45
N VAL A 62 -3.95 1.54 -13.39
CA VAL A 62 -3.37 2.80 -13.85
C VAL A 62 -2.11 2.53 -14.66
N GLN A 63 -2.08 3.01 -15.90
CA GLN A 63 -0.87 3.13 -16.71
C GLN A 63 -0.23 4.49 -16.43
N LEU A 64 1.09 4.50 -16.19
CA LEU A 64 1.85 5.67 -15.73
C LEU A 64 2.82 6.20 -16.78
#